data_AF-A0A355FQ31-F1
#
_entry.id   AF-A0A355FQ31-F1
#
_cell.length_a   1.000
_cell.length_b   1.000
_cell.length_c   1.000
_cell.angle_alpha   90.00
_cell.angle_beta   90.00
_cell.angle_gamma   90.00
#
_symmetry.space_group_name_H-M   'P 1'
#
loop_
_entity.id
_entity.type
_entity.pdbx_description
1 polymer ?
#
loop_
_entity_poly.entity_id
_entity_poly.type
_entity_poly.pdbx_seq_one_letter_code
_entity_poly.pdbx_strand_id
1 'polypeptide(L)'
;MQKLPIILLLVICGTLIATPVFAVEAGGEVGFSYAGTWLKNGNYQDELTDYLNLELYLPPLGETELSYAFRVGAPLQGLTDDEGTSYFTKKLYLKHRFAPFHLTVGRQPVSWSFGSLLNPVDYTLGAEAFDEETSSKYTDAVEVYIPLNWNSSLALVTSFPAGFALEAGKMKWGIRGRFGVKGYDLTFNYVQEAEGAAAGAGGDGLIGLIPIPRQRVGFTFKGDLGDLGVYGSFGHYFGEGKEQGHSHLVGVDYSYNIDYYSKLTMQLEYLG
;
A
#
# COMPACT_ATOMS: atom_id res chain seq x y z
N MET A 1 61.72 0.61 -0.27
CA MET A 1 60.61 0.71 0.72
C MET A 1 59.22 0.71 0.06
N GLN A 2 59.02 0.12 -1.13
CA GLN A 2 57.74 0.17 -1.88
C GLN A 2 56.82 -1.06 -1.71
N LYS A 3 57.24 -2.09 -0.96
CA LYS A 3 56.46 -3.34 -0.82
C LYS A 3 55.35 -3.24 0.24
N LEU A 4 55.55 -2.42 1.26
CA LEU A 4 54.57 -2.22 2.34
C LEU A 4 53.20 -1.68 1.86
N PRO A 5 53.13 -0.65 0.99
CA PRO A 5 51.83 -0.14 0.52
C PRO A 5 51.11 -1.14 -0.40
N ILE A 6 51.84 -1.94 -1.18
CA ILE A 6 51.23 -2.96 -2.06
C ILE A 6 50.63 -4.09 -1.23
N ILE A 7 51.32 -4.54 -0.18
CA ILE A 7 50.80 -5.57 0.73
C ILE A 7 49.58 -5.04 1.48
N LEU A 8 49.61 -3.78 1.95
CA LEU A 8 48.47 -3.16 2.61
C LEU A 8 47.26 -3.05 1.67
N LEU A 9 47.47 -2.66 0.41
CA LEU A 9 46.42 -2.59 -0.61
C LEU A 9 45.83 -3.98 -0.89
N LEU A 10 46.66 -5.02 -1.02
CA LEU A 10 46.21 -6.39 -1.25
C LEU A 10 45.47 -6.96 -0.03
N VAL A 11 45.88 -6.62 1.18
CA VAL A 11 45.16 -6.99 2.42
C VAL A 11 43.80 -6.29 2.46
N ILE A 12 43.74 -4.99 2.15
CA ILE A 12 42.47 -4.24 2.10
C ILE A 12 41.54 -4.82 1.02
N CYS A 13 42.02 -5.02 -0.21
CA CYS A 13 41.24 -5.65 -1.28
C CYS A 13 40.81 -7.08 -0.91
N GLY A 14 41.69 -7.87 -0.29
CA GLY A 14 41.36 -9.22 0.19
C GLY A 14 40.29 -9.20 1.29
N THR A 15 40.35 -8.25 2.23
CA THR A 15 39.33 -8.10 3.28
C THR A 15 37.98 -7.64 2.74
N LEU A 16 37.97 -6.77 1.71
CA LEU A 16 36.74 -6.31 1.05
C LEU A 16 36.08 -7.41 0.22
N ILE A 17 36.84 -8.37 -0.30
CA ILE A 17 36.33 -9.55 -1.03
C ILE A 17 35.86 -10.66 -0.07
N ALA A 18 36.45 -10.73 1.13
CA ALA A 18 36.20 -11.80 2.11
C ALA A 18 35.02 -11.55 3.05
N THR A 19 34.55 -10.30 3.20
CA THR A 19 33.28 -10.07 3.87
C THR A 19 32.17 -10.29 2.86
N PRO A 20 31.12 -11.07 3.16
CA PRO A 20 29.86 -10.94 2.43
C PRO A 20 29.40 -9.51 2.68
N VAL A 21 29.76 -8.60 1.77
CA VAL A 21 29.17 -7.28 1.74
C VAL A 21 27.71 -7.58 1.47
N PHE A 22 26.90 -7.40 2.50
CA PHE A 22 25.45 -7.38 2.40
C PHE A 22 25.11 -6.44 1.23
N ALA A 23 24.86 -7.01 0.06
CA ALA A 23 24.71 -6.26 -1.17
C ALA A 23 23.38 -5.52 -1.03
N VAL A 24 23.46 -4.21 -0.83
CA VAL A 24 22.30 -3.34 -0.87
C VAL A 24 22.01 -3.12 -2.36
N GLU A 25 20.89 -3.66 -2.83
CA GLU A 25 20.42 -3.36 -4.17
C GLU A 25 19.47 -2.15 -4.09
N ALA A 26 19.43 -1.35 -5.15
CA ALA A 26 18.47 -0.26 -5.28
C ALA A 26 17.67 -0.48 -6.55
N GLY A 27 16.35 -0.50 -6.41
CA GLY A 27 15.43 -0.46 -7.54
C GLY A 27 14.54 0.77 -7.45
N GLY A 28 13.80 1.03 -8.52
CA GLY A 28 12.94 2.20 -8.56
C GLY A 28 12.27 2.39 -9.90
N GLU A 29 11.52 3.48 -9.98
CA GLU A 29 10.74 3.88 -11.14
C GLU A 29 10.80 5.40 -11.27
N VAL A 30 11.01 5.88 -12.49
CA VAL A 30 10.78 7.27 -12.85
C VAL A 30 9.47 7.33 -13.62
N GLY A 31 8.56 8.17 -13.17
CA GLY A 31 7.24 8.31 -13.78
C GLY A 31 6.91 9.75 -14.12
N PHE A 32 6.11 9.90 -15.17
CA PHE A 32 5.53 11.15 -15.64
C PHE A 32 4.04 10.92 -15.82
N SER A 33 3.21 11.80 -15.26
CA SER A 33 1.77 11.74 -15.39
C SER A 33 1.24 13.08 -15.87
N TYR A 34 0.35 13.04 -16.86
CA TYR A 34 -0.42 14.19 -17.30
C TYR A 34 -1.89 13.90 -17.03
N ALA A 35 -2.51 14.72 -16.19
CA ALA A 35 -3.91 14.63 -15.84
C ALA A 35 -4.66 15.84 -16.40
N GLY A 36 -5.87 15.62 -16.90
CA GLY A 36 -6.73 16.68 -17.43
C GLY A 36 -8.18 16.44 -17.02
N THR A 37 -8.83 17.45 -16.44
CA THR A 37 -10.21 17.37 -15.96
C THR A 37 -11.06 18.47 -16.58
N TRP A 38 -12.20 18.08 -17.15
CA TRP A 38 -13.25 19.01 -17.58
C TRP A 38 -14.29 19.19 -16.48
N LEU A 39 -14.32 20.37 -15.88
CA LEU A 39 -15.27 20.71 -14.83
C LEU A 39 -16.64 21.05 -15.43
N LYS A 40 -17.71 20.83 -14.66
CA LYS A 40 -19.10 21.11 -15.08
C LYS A 40 -19.34 22.58 -15.46
N ASN A 41 -18.49 23.49 -14.99
CA ASN A 41 -18.53 24.92 -15.33
C ASN A 41 -17.87 25.23 -16.70
N GLY A 42 -17.37 24.23 -17.42
CA GLY A 42 -16.72 24.38 -18.72
C GLY A 42 -15.21 24.64 -18.66
N ASN A 43 -14.63 24.77 -17.47
CA ASN A 43 -13.19 24.96 -17.30
C ASN A 43 -12.45 23.64 -17.49
N TYR A 44 -11.35 23.70 -18.22
CA TYR A 44 -10.35 22.63 -18.29
C TYR A 44 -9.24 22.93 -17.29
N GLN A 45 -8.89 21.95 -16.47
CA GLN A 45 -7.72 21.99 -15.60
C GLN A 45 -6.81 20.85 -16.01
N ASP A 46 -5.53 21.12 -16.13
CA ASP A 46 -4.51 20.11 -16.36
C ASP A 46 -3.33 20.25 -15.42
N GLU A 47 -2.63 19.13 -15.24
CA GLU A 47 -1.47 19.01 -14.36
C GLU A 47 -0.48 18.05 -15.00
N LEU A 48 0.79 18.44 -15.05
CA LEU A 48 1.90 17.56 -15.38
C LEU A 48 2.67 17.30 -14.08
N THR A 49 2.84 16.03 -13.71
CA THR A 49 3.60 15.63 -12.53
C THR A 49 4.71 14.67 -12.92
N ASP A 50 5.86 14.82 -12.29
CA ASP A 50 6.98 13.88 -12.39
C ASP A 50 7.36 13.37 -11.00
N TYR A 51 7.84 12.13 -10.94
CA TYR A 51 8.26 11.52 -9.69
C TYR A 51 9.36 10.47 -9.89
N LEU A 52 10.11 10.24 -8.81
CA LEU A 52 11.08 9.16 -8.67
C LEU A 52 10.74 8.33 -7.43
N ASN A 53 10.35 7.09 -7.65
CA ASN A 53 10.20 6.07 -6.60
C ASN A 53 11.51 5.29 -6.47
N LEU A 54 12.01 5.12 -5.25
CA LEU A 54 13.20 4.33 -4.95
C LEU A 54 12.92 3.36 -3.80
N GLU A 55 13.47 2.15 -3.90
CA GLU A 55 13.43 1.11 -2.88
C GLU A 55 14.81 0.49 -2.71
N LEU A 56 15.26 0.40 -1.46
CA LEU A 56 16.50 -0.28 -1.09
C LEU A 56 16.19 -1.70 -0.64
N TYR A 57 16.76 -2.67 -1.34
CA TYR A 57 16.68 -4.08 -0.99
C TYR A 57 17.86 -4.42 -0.11
N LEU A 58 17.58 -4.44 1.20
CA LEU A 58 18.53 -4.80 2.23
C LEU A 58 18.46 -6.32 2.44
N PRO A 59 19.59 -7.03 2.46
CA PRO A 59 19.59 -8.45 2.74
C PRO A 59 19.10 -8.73 4.18
N PRO A 60 18.31 -9.79 4.38
CA PRO A 60 17.73 -10.08 5.68
C PRO A 60 18.78 -10.49 6.72
N LEU A 61 18.54 -10.12 7.97
CA LEU A 61 19.33 -10.53 9.13
C LEU A 61 18.60 -11.67 9.85
N GLY A 62 18.82 -12.89 9.35
CA GLY A 62 18.08 -14.08 9.80
C GLY A 62 16.58 -13.93 9.47
N GLU A 63 15.73 -13.99 10.48
CA GLU A 63 14.28 -13.81 10.35
C GLU A 63 13.83 -12.34 10.35
N THR A 64 14.78 -11.40 10.31
CA THR A 64 14.51 -9.96 10.38
C THR A 64 14.79 -9.27 9.04
N GLU A 65 13.86 -8.45 8.60
CA GLU A 65 13.88 -7.68 7.37
C GLU A 65 13.73 -6.20 7.69
N LEU A 66 14.59 -5.36 7.11
CA LEU A 66 14.48 -3.90 7.15
C LEU A 66 14.10 -3.43 5.75
N SER A 67 13.01 -2.67 5.64
CA SER A 67 12.56 -2.12 4.36
C SER A 67 12.65 -0.61 4.37
N TYR A 68 13.16 -0.05 3.28
CA TYR A 68 13.22 1.40 3.07
C TYR A 68 12.88 1.74 1.62
N ALA A 69 11.82 2.53 1.44
CA ALA A 69 11.42 3.05 0.14
C ALA A 69 10.87 4.47 0.28
N PHE A 70 11.10 5.30 -0.72
CA PHE A 70 10.69 6.69 -0.72
C PHE A 70 10.36 7.19 -2.12
N ARG A 71 9.60 8.28 -2.17
CA ARG A 71 9.24 9.02 -3.37
C ARG A 71 9.84 10.41 -3.29
N VAL A 72 10.45 10.84 -4.39
CA VAL A 72 10.77 12.25 -4.66
C VAL A 72 9.75 12.75 -5.67
N GLY A 73 8.99 13.79 -5.31
CA GLY A 73 7.99 14.41 -6.18
C GLY A 73 8.54 15.69 -6.80
N ALA A 74 8.16 15.95 -8.06
CA ALA A 74 8.68 17.04 -8.88
C ALA A 74 10.22 17.13 -8.94
N PRO A 75 10.97 16.02 -9.08
CA PRO A 75 12.44 16.09 -9.14
C PRO A 75 12.98 16.87 -10.33
N LEU A 76 12.29 16.92 -11.47
CA LEU A 76 12.68 17.68 -12.66
C LEU A 76 12.02 19.06 -12.68
N GLN A 77 10.72 19.14 -12.38
CA GLN A 77 10.01 20.42 -12.33
C GLN A 77 10.60 21.36 -11.27
N GLY A 78 11.04 20.85 -10.12
CA GLY A 78 11.73 21.66 -9.12
C GLY A 78 13.15 22.11 -9.49
N LEU A 79 13.68 21.69 -10.66
CA LEU A 79 14.91 22.25 -11.23
C LEU A 79 14.62 23.41 -12.20
N THR A 80 13.41 23.49 -12.75
CA THR A 80 13.03 24.43 -13.82
C THR A 80 12.05 25.51 -13.37
N ASP A 81 11.19 25.19 -12.42
CA ASP A 81 10.17 26.08 -11.86
C ASP A 81 10.45 26.35 -10.36
N ASP A 82 9.81 27.38 -9.79
CA ASP A 82 9.87 27.68 -8.35
C ASP A 82 9.08 26.64 -7.50
N GLU A 83 8.61 25.54 -8.10
CA GLU A 83 7.98 24.44 -7.40
C GLU A 83 9.01 23.66 -6.57
N GLY A 84 8.76 23.51 -5.27
CA GLY A 84 9.67 22.79 -4.39
C GLY A 84 9.63 21.28 -4.62
N THR A 85 10.78 20.64 -4.82
CA THR A 85 10.91 19.18 -4.77
C THR A 85 10.39 18.65 -3.43
N SER A 86 9.55 17.63 -3.46
CA SER A 86 9.00 16.99 -2.26
C SER A 86 9.67 15.65 -1.98
N TYR A 87 9.68 15.25 -0.71
CA TYR A 87 10.19 13.96 -0.26
C TYR A 87 9.15 13.27 0.62
N PHE A 88 8.85 12.01 0.30
CA PHE A 88 7.91 11.19 1.05
C PHE A 88 8.47 9.80 1.31
N THR A 89 8.59 9.40 2.57
CA THR A 89 8.96 8.02 2.93
C THR A 89 7.74 7.11 2.79
N LYS A 90 7.80 6.16 1.86
CA LYS A 90 6.77 5.14 1.59
C LYS A 90 6.88 3.98 2.56
N LYS A 91 8.08 3.39 2.66
CA LYS A 91 8.38 2.27 3.56
C LYS A 91 9.54 2.65 4.46
N LEU A 92 9.38 2.41 5.76
CA LEU A 92 10.45 2.44 6.75
C LEU A 92 10.00 1.56 7.92
N TYR A 93 10.21 0.26 7.79
CA TYR A 93 9.73 -0.70 8.78
C TYR A 93 10.73 -1.82 9.04
N LEU A 94 10.64 -2.38 10.24
CA LEU A 94 11.29 -3.60 10.63
C LEU A 94 10.24 -4.71 10.70
N LYS A 95 10.51 -5.84 10.03
CA LYS A 95 9.68 -7.04 10.08
C LYS A 95 10.49 -8.18 10.67
N HIS A 96 9.96 -8.84 11.69
CA HIS A 96 10.55 -10.05 12.26
C HIS A 96 9.58 -11.22 12.13
N ARG A 97 10.06 -12.37 11.63
CA ARG A 97 9.27 -13.58 11.43
C ARG A 97 9.49 -14.54 12.59
N PHE A 98 8.60 -14.51 13.58
CA PHE A 98 8.55 -15.56 14.58
C PHE A 98 7.88 -16.81 13.99
N ALA A 99 8.16 -17.98 14.57
CA ALA A 99 7.54 -19.23 14.13
C ALA A 99 5.99 -19.19 14.12
N PRO A 100 5.28 -18.64 15.15
CA PRO A 100 3.82 -18.57 15.13
C PRO A 100 3.23 -17.32 14.44
N PHE A 101 4.00 -16.24 14.25
CA PHE A 101 3.49 -14.99 13.68
C PHE A 101 4.63 -14.10 13.18
N HIS A 102 4.32 -13.15 12.30
CA HIS A 102 5.23 -12.09 11.88
C HIS A 102 4.82 -10.78 12.55
N LEU A 103 5.80 -10.01 12.99
CA LEU A 103 5.60 -8.68 13.56
C LEU A 103 6.24 -7.65 12.62
N THR A 104 5.47 -6.67 12.17
CA THR A 104 5.98 -5.54 11.40
C THR A 104 5.73 -4.23 12.14
N VAL A 105 6.77 -3.43 12.32
CA VAL A 105 6.72 -2.15 13.06
C VAL A 105 7.36 -1.05 12.22
N GLY A 106 6.64 0.04 12.04
CA GLY A 106 7.12 1.24 11.34
C GLY A 106 6.17 1.68 10.23
N ARG A 107 6.67 2.51 9.33
CA ARG A 107 5.89 2.97 8.18
C ARG A 107 5.79 1.88 7.14
N GLN A 108 4.58 1.42 6.88
CA GLN A 108 4.32 0.30 5.98
C GLN A 108 3.04 0.52 5.17
N PRO A 109 2.94 -0.07 3.98
CA PRO A 109 1.67 -0.13 3.27
C PRO A 109 0.70 -1.03 4.05
N VAL A 110 -0.48 -0.50 4.39
CA VAL A 110 -1.58 -1.31 4.94
C VAL A 110 -2.77 -1.21 3.99
N SER A 111 -2.92 -2.24 3.16
CA SER A 111 -4.11 -2.43 2.32
C SER A 111 -4.59 -3.87 2.39
N TRP A 112 -5.91 -3.99 2.48
CA TRP A 112 -6.68 -5.22 2.44
C TRP A 112 -7.51 -5.32 1.16
N SER A 113 -7.04 -4.66 0.12
CA SER A 113 -7.61 -4.80 -1.21
C SER A 113 -7.43 -6.20 -1.80
N PHE A 114 -8.30 -6.48 -2.76
CA PHE A 114 -8.44 -7.75 -3.45
C PHE A 114 -8.38 -7.58 -4.98
N GLY A 115 -7.85 -6.46 -5.48
CA GLY A 115 -7.71 -6.19 -6.92
C GLY A 115 -8.89 -5.43 -7.54
N SER A 116 -9.74 -4.83 -6.70
CA SER A 116 -10.86 -3.99 -7.14
C SER A 116 -10.40 -2.54 -7.33
N LEU A 117 -10.87 -1.88 -8.39
CA LEU A 117 -10.62 -0.46 -8.66
C LEU A 117 -11.06 0.42 -7.49
N LEU A 118 -12.16 0.07 -6.83
CA LEU A 118 -12.63 0.69 -5.58
C LEU A 118 -12.78 -0.38 -4.51
N ASN A 119 -12.26 -0.13 -3.30
CA ASN A 119 -12.47 -1.05 -2.17
C ASN A 119 -13.17 -0.34 -1.00
N PRO A 120 -14.50 -0.54 -0.84
CA PRO A 120 -15.26 0.12 0.21
C PRO A 120 -15.02 -0.48 1.62
N VAL A 121 -14.32 -1.61 1.70
CA VAL A 121 -14.06 -2.33 2.96
C VAL A 121 -12.57 -2.49 3.27
N ASP A 122 -11.72 -1.67 2.63
CA ASP A 122 -10.30 -1.65 2.93
C ASP A 122 -10.03 -1.12 4.35
N TYR A 123 -8.88 -1.51 4.90
CA TYR A 123 -8.28 -0.83 6.05
C TYR A 123 -8.13 0.66 5.74
N THR A 124 -7.46 1.01 4.65
CA THR A 124 -7.36 2.39 4.17
C THR A 124 -8.20 2.53 2.90
N LEU A 125 -9.33 3.24 3.01
CA LEU A 125 -10.19 3.49 1.85
C LEU A 125 -9.43 4.28 0.78
N GLY A 126 -9.58 3.86 -0.47
CA GLY A 126 -8.98 4.49 -1.63
C GLY A 126 -9.35 3.75 -2.91
N ALA A 127 -9.10 4.38 -4.05
CA ALA A 127 -9.13 3.69 -5.34
C ALA A 127 -7.79 2.97 -5.57
N GLU A 128 -7.81 1.76 -6.13
CA GLU A 128 -6.63 1.18 -6.77
C GLU A 128 -6.42 1.74 -8.18
N ALA A 129 -7.51 2.11 -8.86
CA ALA A 129 -7.54 2.46 -10.29
C ALA A 129 -6.78 3.71 -10.70
N PHE A 130 -6.64 4.67 -9.79
CA PHE A 130 -6.10 5.98 -10.15
C PHE A 130 -4.58 6.04 -10.09
N ASP A 131 -3.90 4.96 -9.71
CA ASP A 131 -2.43 4.88 -9.50
C ASP A 131 -1.86 6.02 -8.62
N GLU A 132 -2.75 6.81 -8.02
CA GLU A 132 -2.54 7.52 -6.79
C GLU A 132 -2.32 6.42 -5.76
N GLU A 133 -1.06 6.00 -5.64
CA GLU A 133 -0.48 5.63 -4.37
C GLU A 133 -0.72 6.78 -3.40
N THR A 134 -1.97 6.92 -2.95
CA THR A 134 -2.36 7.92 -1.99
C THR A 134 -1.47 7.68 -0.78
N SER A 135 -0.79 8.72 -0.34
CA SER A 135 0.09 8.70 0.83
C SER A 135 -0.59 8.03 2.04
N SER A 136 -1.92 8.06 2.09
CA SER A 136 -2.78 7.38 3.07
C SER A 136 -2.55 5.87 3.20
N LYS A 137 -2.15 5.13 2.14
CA LYS A 137 -1.88 3.68 2.20
C LYS A 137 -0.63 3.39 3.04
N TYR A 138 0.31 4.34 3.10
CA TYR A 138 1.56 4.24 3.82
C TYR A 138 1.43 4.91 5.19
N THR A 139 1.32 4.11 6.23
CA THR A 139 1.04 4.60 7.59
C THR A 139 2.00 4.02 8.60
N ASP A 140 2.28 4.79 9.66
CA ASP A 140 3.03 4.31 10.80
C ASP A 140 2.14 3.34 11.57
N ALA A 141 2.53 2.05 11.58
CA ALA A 141 1.70 0.98 12.09
C ALA A 141 2.50 -0.13 12.78
N VAL A 142 1.77 -0.90 13.58
CA VAL A 142 2.18 -2.21 14.09
C VAL A 142 1.24 -3.25 13.51
N GLU A 143 1.78 -4.24 12.81
CA GLU A 143 1.04 -5.37 12.26
C GLU A 143 1.52 -6.67 12.90
N VAL A 144 0.57 -7.49 13.34
CA VAL A 144 0.78 -8.90 13.69
C VAL A 144 0.08 -9.76 12.66
N TYR A 145 0.86 -10.53 11.91
CA TYR A 145 0.38 -11.46 10.88
C TYR A 145 0.57 -12.90 11.33
N ILE A 146 -0.51 -13.68 11.43
CA ILE A 146 -0.50 -15.07 11.85
C ILE A 146 -0.83 -15.94 10.63
N PRO A 147 0.16 -16.64 10.03
CA PRO A 147 -0.11 -17.61 8.98
C PRO A 147 -0.83 -18.83 9.57
N LEU A 148 -2.03 -19.13 9.10
CA LEU A 148 -2.77 -20.33 9.52
C LEU A 148 -2.41 -21.53 8.65
N ASN A 149 -2.23 -21.30 7.34
CA ASN A 149 -1.73 -22.26 6.37
C ASN A 149 -1.25 -21.50 5.11
N TRP A 150 -1.09 -22.20 3.98
CA TRP A 150 -0.57 -21.62 2.74
C TRP A 150 -1.48 -20.58 2.07
N ASN A 151 -2.79 -20.56 2.37
CA ASN A 151 -3.77 -19.64 1.77
C ASN A 151 -4.69 -18.93 2.78
N SER A 152 -4.42 -19.09 4.08
CA SER A 152 -5.27 -18.57 5.14
C SER A 152 -4.43 -17.90 6.22
N SER A 153 -4.91 -16.77 6.75
CA SER A 153 -4.20 -15.97 7.74
C SER A 153 -5.12 -15.10 8.58
N LEU A 154 -4.58 -14.66 9.72
CA LEU A 154 -5.15 -13.61 10.55
C LEU A 154 -4.18 -12.43 10.58
N ALA A 155 -4.68 -11.21 10.43
CA ALA A 155 -3.89 -9.99 10.59
C ALA A 155 -4.55 -9.08 11.61
N LEU A 156 -3.76 -8.52 12.52
CA LEU A 156 -4.15 -7.45 13.44
C LEU A 156 -3.26 -6.25 13.15
N VAL A 157 -3.87 -5.10 12.91
CA VAL A 157 -3.14 -3.87 12.59
C VAL A 157 -3.61 -2.76 13.49
N THR A 158 -2.68 -1.96 14.00
CA THR A 158 -2.95 -0.66 14.60
C THR A 158 -2.08 0.38 13.92
N SER A 159 -2.64 1.52 13.56
CA SER A 159 -1.94 2.62 12.94
C SER A 159 -2.23 3.96 13.61
N PHE A 160 -1.33 4.90 13.39
CA PHE A 160 -1.26 6.17 14.12
C PHE A 160 -1.38 7.36 13.16
N PRO A 161 -2.58 7.63 12.61
CA PRO A 161 -2.77 8.63 11.55
C PRO A 161 -2.41 10.06 11.97
N ALA A 162 -2.49 10.38 13.27
CA ALA A 162 -2.12 11.69 13.83
C ALA A 162 -0.73 11.70 14.50
N GLY A 163 0.12 10.72 14.20
CA GLY A 163 1.39 10.47 14.92
C GLY A 163 1.20 9.56 16.13
N PHE A 164 2.31 9.05 16.69
CA PHE A 164 2.32 8.01 17.72
C PHE A 164 1.72 8.49 19.05
N ALA A 165 0.40 8.42 19.15
CA ALA A 165 -0.38 8.71 20.35
C ALA A 165 -1.13 7.45 20.78
N LEU A 166 -0.90 7.01 22.03
CA LEU A 166 -1.50 5.79 22.59
C LEU A 166 -2.93 5.99 23.12
N GLU A 167 -3.53 7.18 22.90
CA GLU A 167 -4.92 7.43 23.25
C GLU A 167 -5.83 6.59 22.35
N ALA A 168 -6.71 5.78 22.95
CA ALA A 168 -7.57 4.84 22.23
C ALA A 168 -8.41 5.50 21.11
N GLY A 169 -8.83 6.75 21.30
CA GLY A 169 -9.54 7.52 20.28
C GLY A 169 -8.68 7.96 19.11
N LYS A 170 -7.36 8.10 19.26
CA LYS A 170 -6.46 8.59 18.20
C LYS A 170 -5.84 7.49 17.35
N MET A 171 -6.08 6.24 17.71
CA MET A 171 -5.59 5.06 17.01
C MET A 171 -6.64 4.52 16.05
N LYS A 172 -6.20 4.17 14.86
CA LYS A 172 -6.97 3.31 13.95
C LYS A 172 -6.51 1.88 14.16
N TRP A 173 -7.44 0.93 14.17
CA TRP A 173 -7.06 -0.48 14.26
C TRP A 173 -8.04 -1.36 13.51
N GLY A 174 -7.62 -2.59 13.23
CA GLY A 174 -8.49 -3.56 12.61
C GLY A 174 -7.97 -4.98 12.70
N ILE A 175 -8.86 -5.91 12.41
CA ILE A 175 -8.60 -7.34 12.33
C ILE A 175 -9.11 -7.87 11.00
N ARG A 176 -8.35 -8.76 10.38
CA ARG A 176 -8.71 -9.41 9.12
C ARG A 176 -8.43 -10.90 9.18
N GLY A 177 -9.44 -11.71 8.90
CA GLY A 177 -9.29 -13.14 8.62
C GLY A 177 -9.41 -13.40 7.12
N ARG A 178 -8.41 -14.04 6.53
CA ARG A 178 -8.38 -14.48 5.12
C ARG A 178 -8.42 -16.00 5.08
N PHE A 179 -9.28 -16.56 4.22
CA PHE A 179 -9.52 -18.00 4.15
C PHE A 179 -9.61 -18.44 2.69
N GLY A 180 -8.64 -19.25 2.25
CA GLY A 180 -8.68 -19.86 0.94
C GLY A 180 -9.54 -21.15 0.94
N VAL A 181 -10.69 -21.12 0.26
CA VAL A 181 -11.66 -22.21 0.17
C VAL A 181 -11.88 -22.60 -1.29
N LYS A 182 -11.44 -23.80 -1.69
CA LYS A 182 -11.66 -24.37 -3.03
C LYS A 182 -11.28 -23.44 -4.20
N GLY A 183 -10.16 -22.72 -4.08
CA GLY A 183 -9.70 -21.77 -5.11
C GLY A 183 -10.29 -20.37 -5.00
N TYR A 184 -11.20 -20.15 -4.05
CA TYR A 184 -11.70 -18.82 -3.69
C TYR A 184 -10.98 -18.29 -2.46
N ASP A 185 -10.80 -16.98 -2.42
CA ASP A 185 -10.27 -16.22 -1.31
C ASP A 185 -11.42 -15.48 -0.64
N LEU A 186 -11.72 -15.84 0.61
CA LEU A 186 -12.78 -15.24 1.41
C LEU A 186 -12.14 -14.44 2.53
N THR A 187 -12.50 -13.16 2.66
CA THR A 187 -11.97 -12.30 3.71
C THR A 187 -13.09 -11.72 4.55
N PHE A 188 -12.91 -11.74 5.87
CA PHE A 188 -13.71 -10.99 6.83
C PHE A 188 -12.80 -9.98 7.50
N ASN A 189 -13.27 -8.75 7.65
CA ASN A 189 -12.50 -7.71 8.32
C ASN A 189 -13.38 -6.83 9.20
N TYR A 190 -12.75 -6.24 10.21
CA TYR A 190 -13.31 -5.18 11.03
C TYR A 190 -12.28 -4.06 11.14
N VAL A 191 -12.73 -2.82 10.94
CA VAL A 191 -11.90 -1.62 11.06
C VAL A 191 -12.58 -0.64 12.00
N GLN A 192 -11.81 -0.12 12.95
CA GLN A 192 -12.15 1.01 13.79
C GLN A 192 -11.29 2.19 13.35
N GLU A 193 -11.92 3.26 12.87
CA GLU A 193 -11.23 4.51 12.54
C GLU A 193 -10.92 5.33 13.80
N ALA A 194 -9.88 6.16 13.70
CA ALA A 194 -9.54 7.14 14.72
C ALA A 194 -10.62 8.25 14.79
N GLU A 195 -10.88 8.75 16.00
CA GLU A 195 -11.72 9.91 16.26
C GLU A 195 -11.19 11.14 15.52
N GLY A 196 -12.10 11.86 14.85
CA GLY A 196 -11.74 13.01 14.02
C GLY A 196 -11.27 12.66 12.60
N ALA A 197 -11.09 11.37 12.26
CA ALA A 197 -10.85 10.95 10.87
C ALA A 197 -12.09 11.10 9.96
N ALA A 198 -13.25 11.42 10.54
CA ALA A 198 -14.53 11.64 9.85
C ALA A 198 -14.56 12.89 8.95
N ALA A 199 -13.52 13.73 8.98
CA ALA A 199 -13.34 14.83 8.05
C ALA A 199 -12.12 14.55 7.16
N GLY A 200 -12.38 14.05 5.95
CA GLY A 200 -11.48 14.03 4.79
C GLY A 200 -9.99 14.01 5.13
N ALA A 201 -9.45 12.82 5.41
CA ALA A 201 -8.00 12.64 5.45
C ALA A 201 -7.41 12.83 4.05
N GLY A 202 -7.20 14.08 3.66
CA GLY A 202 -6.20 14.52 2.69
C GLY A 202 -6.21 13.86 1.30
N GLY A 203 -7.33 13.33 0.83
CA GLY A 203 -7.48 12.98 -0.57
C GLY A 203 -7.73 14.26 -1.35
N ASP A 204 -6.75 14.70 -2.14
CA ASP A 204 -7.05 15.63 -3.22
C ASP A 204 -7.98 14.91 -4.21
N GLY A 205 -9.07 15.55 -4.62
CA GLY A 205 -10.08 14.94 -5.49
C GLY A 205 -11.34 14.36 -4.84
N LEU A 206 -12.12 13.61 -5.63
CA LEU A 206 -13.51 13.17 -5.37
C LEU A 206 -13.72 12.37 -4.07
N ILE A 207 -12.65 11.85 -3.46
CA ILE A 207 -12.69 10.91 -2.33
C ILE A 207 -12.71 11.64 -0.98
N GLY A 208 -12.27 12.91 -0.92
CA GLY A 208 -12.30 13.72 0.31
C GLY A 208 -13.69 14.12 0.81
N LEU A 209 -14.74 13.85 0.03
CA LEU A 209 -16.14 14.22 0.30
C LEU A 209 -16.95 13.11 0.99
N ILE A 210 -16.39 11.91 1.18
CA ILE A 210 -17.11 10.78 1.76
C ILE A 210 -16.81 10.73 3.27
N PRO A 211 -17.80 10.97 4.16
CA PRO A 211 -17.59 10.79 5.59
C PRO A 211 -17.22 9.33 5.85
N ILE A 212 -16.04 9.11 6.42
CA ILE A 212 -15.54 7.77 6.70
C ILE A 212 -16.22 7.27 7.97
N PRO A 213 -17.01 6.20 7.91
CA PRO A 213 -17.71 5.69 9.08
C PRO A 213 -16.72 5.15 10.10
N ARG A 214 -17.02 5.39 11.38
CA ARG A 214 -16.13 5.12 12.50
C ARG A 214 -15.83 3.63 12.68
N GLN A 215 -16.78 2.76 12.37
CA GLN A 215 -16.59 1.32 12.44
C GLN A 215 -17.11 0.69 11.17
N ARG A 216 -16.37 -0.30 10.66
CA ARG A 216 -16.72 -1.03 9.44
C ARG A 216 -16.52 -2.52 9.66
N VAL A 217 -17.47 -3.32 9.18
CA VAL A 217 -17.28 -4.75 8.94
C VAL A 217 -17.31 -4.97 7.44
N GLY A 218 -16.32 -5.69 6.94
CA GLY A 218 -16.21 -6.07 5.55
C GLY A 218 -16.22 -7.56 5.36
N PHE A 219 -16.89 -8.00 4.30
CA PHE A 219 -16.71 -9.31 3.69
C PHE A 219 -16.24 -9.11 2.26
N THR A 220 -15.25 -9.86 1.82
CA THR A 220 -14.84 -9.90 0.41
C THR A 220 -14.71 -11.32 -0.06
N PHE A 221 -14.95 -11.51 -1.35
CA PHE A 221 -14.68 -12.77 -2.05
C PHE A 221 -13.94 -12.47 -3.34
N LYS A 222 -13.01 -13.36 -3.70
CA LYS A 222 -12.33 -13.34 -4.99
C LYS A 222 -12.08 -14.76 -5.44
N GLY A 223 -12.18 -15.02 -6.73
CA GLY A 223 -11.72 -16.27 -7.32
C GLY A 223 -11.94 -16.27 -8.82
N ASP A 224 -11.61 -17.40 -9.43
CA ASP A 224 -11.69 -17.54 -10.88
C ASP A 224 -12.88 -18.44 -11.26
N LEU A 225 -13.61 -18.04 -12.31
CA LEU A 225 -14.64 -18.82 -12.96
C LEU A 225 -14.20 -19.11 -14.41
N GLY A 226 -13.39 -20.15 -14.59
CA GLY A 226 -12.72 -20.40 -15.86
C GLY A 226 -11.67 -19.34 -16.12
N ASP A 227 -11.77 -18.64 -17.25
CA ASP A 227 -10.84 -17.58 -17.65
C ASP A 227 -11.25 -16.18 -17.14
N LEU A 228 -12.33 -16.10 -16.35
CA LEU A 228 -12.85 -14.85 -15.80
C LEU A 228 -12.56 -14.75 -14.30
N GLY A 229 -11.92 -13.66 -13.89
CA GLY A 229 -11.82 -13.28 -12.48
C GLY A 229 -13.16 -12.72 -12.00
N VAL A 230 -13.63 -13.18 -10.85
CA VAL A 230 -14.83 -12.66 -10.19
C VAL A 230 -14.49 -12.24 -8.77
N TYR A 231 -14.98 -11.08 -8.37
CA TYR A 231 -14.73 -10.57 -7.03
C TYR A 231 -15.86 -9.67 -6.56
N GLY A 232 -15.91 -9.46 -5.26
CA GLY A 232 -16.87 -8.55 -4.68
C GLY A 232 -16.63 -8.28 -3.21
N SER A 233 -17.32 -7.27 -2.70
CA SER A 233 -17.32 -6.93 -1.29
C SER A 233 -18.71 -6.53 -0.80
N PHE A 234 -18.93 -6.79 0.48
CA PHE A 234 -20.07 -6.33 1.25
C PHE A 234 -19.54 -5.64 2.50
N GLY A 235 -19.87 -4.36 2.66
CA GLY A 235 -19.54 -3.57 3.84
C GLY A 235 -20.79 -3.24 4.65
N HIS A 236 -20.65 -3.26 5.97
CA HIS A 236 -21.60 -2.60 6.87
C HIS A 236 -20.86 -1.56 7.72
N TYR A 237 -21.46 -0.38 7.80
CA TYR A 237 -20.90 0.77 8.48
C TYR A 237 -21.73 1.10 9.71
N PHE A 238 -21.05 1.24 10.85
CA PHE A 238 -21.68 1.62 12.11
C PHE A 238 -21.41 3.10 12.38
N GLY A 239 -22.46 3.82 12.79
CA GLY A 239 -22.41 5.23 13.17
C GLY A 239 -23.75 5.67 13.76
N GLU A 240 -23.88 6.96 14.07
CA GLU A 240 -25.15 7.57 14.51
C GLU A 240 -25.82 8.29 13.33
N GLY A 241 -27.10 8.02 13.06
CA GLY A 241 -27.87 8.70 12.02
C GLY A 241 -27.51 8.28 10.59
N LYS A 242 -27.10 9.23 9.72
CA LYS A 242 -26.80 8.99 8.28
C LYS A 242 -25.49 8.22 8.03
N GLU A 243 -24.75 7.89 9.10
CA GLU A 243 -23.48 7.16 9.06
C GLU A 243 -23.67 5.63 9.11
N GLN A 244 -24.91 5.16 9.29
CA GLN A 244 -25.26 3.75 9.12
C GLN A 244 -25.58 3.47 7.66
N GLY A 245 -24.91 2.47 7.10
CA GLY A 245 -25.08 2.14 5.70
C GLY A 245 -24.51 0.78 5.34
N HIS A 246 -24.71 0.44 4.09
CA HIS A 246 -24.12 -0.72 3.47
C HIS A 246 -23.41 -0.29 2.19
N SER A 247 -22.39 -1.05 1.81
CA SER A 247 -21.76 -0.94 0.51
C SER A 247 -21.69 -2.31 -0.12
N HIS A 248 -21.95 -2.36 -1.41
CA HIS A 248 -21.85 -3.59 -2.18
C HIS A 248 -21.05 -3.32 -3.43
N LEU A 249 -20.01 -4.13 -3.64
CA LEU A 249 -19.25 -4.13 -4.87
C LEU A 249 -19.27 -5.51 -5.49
N VAL A 250 -19.50 -5.57 -6.78
CA VAL A 250 -19.28 -6.76 -7.58
C VAL A 250 -18.49 -6.34 -8.81
N GLY A 251 -17.44 -7.09 -9.12
CA GLY A 251 -16.65 -6.87 -10.29
C GLY A 251 -16.23 -8.16 -10.96
N VAL A 252 -15.89 -8.01 -12.23
CA VAL A 252 -15.34 -9.07 -13.07
C VAL A 252 -14.17 -8.53 -13.84
N ASP A 253 -13.14 -9.35 -14.00
CA ASP A 253 -11.98 -9.03 -14.83
C ASP A 253 -11.67 -10.16 -15.81
N TYR A 254 -11.12 -9.77 -16.95
CA TYR A 254 -10.64 -10.67 -17.98
C TYR A 254 -9.27 -10.19 -18.45
N SER A 255 -8.37 -11.16 -18.61
CA SER A 255 -6.97 -10.93 -18.91
C SER A 255 -6.58 -11.75 -20.14
N TYR A 256 -6.09 -11.09 -21.19
CA TYR A 256 -5.62 -11.73 -22.40
C TYR A 256 -4.19 -11.31 -22.73
N ASN A 257 -3.29 -12.29 -22.83
CA ASN A 257 -1.92 -12.05 -23.26
C ASN A 257 -1.88 -11.89 -24.79
N ILE A 258 -1.49 -10.71 -25.25
CA ILE A 258 -1.30 -10.42 -26.68
C ILE A 258 0.03 -11.04 -27.13
N ASP A 259 1.07 -10.86 -26.33
CA ASP A 259 2.39 -11.47 -26.51
C ASP A 259 3.09 -11.65 -25.14
N TYR A 260 4.41 -11.89 -25.14
CA TYR A 260 5.18 -12.14 -23.92
C TYR A 260 5.33 -10.91 -23.01
N TYR A 261 5.25 -9.70 -23.56
CA TYR A 261 5.43 -8.43 -22.87
C TYR A 261 4.13 -7.62 -22.76
N SER A 262 3.12 -7.97 -23.55
CA SER A 262 1.88 -7.21 -23.71
C SER A 262 0.67 -8.00 -23.24
N LYS A 263 -0.10 -7.40 -22.32
CA LYS A 263 -1.34 -7.97 -21.77
C LYS A 263 -2.47 -6.96 -21.87
N LEU A 264 -3.62 -7.39 -22.37
CA LEU A 264 -4.87 -6.64 -22.32
C LEU A 264 -5.66 -7.10 -21.09
N THR A 265 -6.03 -6.15 -20.23
CA THR A 265 -6.92 -6.39 -19.09
C THR A 265 -8.19 -5.58 -19.28
N MET A 266 -9.34 -6.22 -19.13
CA MET A 266 -10.65 -5.58 -19.12
C MET A 266 -11.29 -5.82 -17.75
N GLN A 267 -11.84 -4.77 -17.15
CA GLN A 267 -12.43 -4.82 -15.81
C GLN A 267 -13.74 -4.06 -15.80
N LEU A 268 -14.75 -4.62 -15.14
CA LEU A 268 -16.06 -4.01 -14.96
C LEU A 268 -16.45 -4.12 -13.48
N GLU A 269 -16.81 -2.99 -12.87
CA GLU A 269 -17.25 -2.93 -11.48
C GLU A 269 -18.57 -2.20 -11.34
N TYR A 270 -19.40 -2.71 -10.43
CA TYR A 270 -20.58 -2.04 -9.94
C TYR A 270 -20.42 -1.82 -8.44
N LEU A 271 -20.49 -0.56 -8.01
CA LEU A 271 -20.50 -0.13 -6.62
C LEU A 271 -21.87 0.49 -6.30
N GLY A 272 -22.50 0.04 -5.22
CA GLY A 272 -23.78 0.53 -4.72
C GLY A 272 -23.84 0.64 -3.21
#